data_AF-A0A939BIC7-F1
#
_entry.id   AF-A0A939BIC7-F1
#
_cell.length_a   1.000
_cell.length_b   1.000
_cell.length_c   1.000
_cell.angle_alpha   90.00
_cell.angle_beta   90.00
_cell.angle_gamma   90.00
#
_symmetry.space_group_name_H-M   'P 1'
#
loop_
_entity.id
_entity.type
_entity.pdbx_description
1 polymer ?
#
loop_
_entity_poly.entity_id
_entity_poly.type
_entity_poly.pdbx_seq_one_letter_code
_entity_poly.pdbx_strand_id
1 'polypeptide(L)'
;MAEKEIDLRRLVIKAFHMTDVEFGEHNDITVDGHMTVSKEMLDELVAKEEHIEKIDIQIIKPGDHDRWTNTIMDIIPISTKVLGKLGEGITHTITGVYVMLTGVDVNGKQCHEFGSSEGNLKDQLYLNRAGTPGDNDYIISFDVTLAAGMGQERPGPTAAHRVCDEFIQTYREKLKKFKGEKCTERHEYHDIVRPGKKRVLIVRQVAGQGAMYDTHLFSNEPSGVEGGRSIIDMGNMPILITPNEYRDGIIRSMQ
;
A
#
# COMPACT_ATOMS: atom_id res chain seq x y z
N MET A 1 -19.66 -10.84 39.63
CA MET A 1 -20.44 -10.41 38.44
C MET A 1 -19.49 -10.52 37.26
N ALA A 2 -19.87 -11.16 36.15
CA ALA A 2 -19.03 -11.15 34.96
C ALA A 2 -18.88 -9.70 34.50
N GLU A 3 -17.67 -9.16 34.51
CA GLU A 3 -17.43 -7.80 34.04
C GLU A 3 -17.86 -7.70 32.57
N LYS A 4 -18.72 -6.74 32.27
CA LYS A 4 -19.31 -6.56 30.93
C LYS A 4 -18.20 -6.19 29.95
N GLU A 5 -18.23 -6.80 28.77
CA GLU A 5 -17.34 -6.42 27.67
C GLU A 5 -17.55 -4.94 27.29
N ILE A 6 -16.46 -4.25 27.01
CA ILE A 6 -16.45 -2.84 26.64
C ILE A 6 -16.04 -2.76 25.17
N ASP A 7 -16.98 -2.35 24.32
CA ASP A 7 -16.72 -2.06 22.91
C ASP A 7 -16.16 -0.64 22.80
N LEU A 8 -14.87 -0.53 22.46
CA LEU A 8 -14.17 0.75 22.40
C LEU A 8 -14.41 1.46 21.07
N ARG A 9 -14.30 0.71 19.97
CA ARG A 9 -14.22 1.26 18.61
C ARG A 9 -14.75 0.25 17.60
N ARG A 10 -15.39 0.77 16.56
CA ARG A 10 -15.91 0.00 15.44
C ARG A 10 -15.22 0.43 14.16
N LEU A 11 -14.70 -0.52 13.41
CA LEU A 11 -14.15 -0.34 12.07
C LEU A 11 -15.01 -1.11 11.07
N VAL A 12 -15.43 -0.44 9.99
CA VAL A 12 -16.13 -1.05 8.86
C VAL A 12 -15.29 -0.89 7.61
N ILE A 13 -14.88 -2.00 7.02
CA ILE A 13 -14.16 -2.03 5.74
C ILE A 13 -15.14 -2.46 4.65
N LYS A 14 -15.20 -1.69 3.56
CA LYS A 14 -16.08 -1.95 2.42
C LYS A 14 -15.24 -2.09 1.16
N ALA A 15 -15.33 -3.26 0.53
CA ALA A 15 -14.57 -3.56 -0.67
C ALA A 15 -15.36 -3.23 -1.93
N PHE A 16 -14.66 -2.78 -2.97
CA PHE A 16 -15.19 -2.60 -4.32
C PHE A 16 -14.27 -3.37 -5.27
N HIS A 17 -14.78 -4.47 -5.80
CA HIS A 17 -14.00 -5.37 -6.64
C HIS A 17 -13.92 -4.87 -8.08
N MET A 18 -12.71 -4.71 -8.63
CA MET A 18 -12.52 -4.44 -10.04
C MET A 18 -12.40 -5.76 -10.80
N THR A 19 -13.07 -5.83 -11.95
CA THR A 19 -13.08 -6.98 -12.84
C THR A 19 -12.37 -6.71 -14.16
N ASP A 20 -12.28 -5.44 -14.54
CA ASP A 20 -11.65 -5.02 -15.80
C ASP A 20 -10.72 -3.82 -15.55
N VAL A 21 -9.47 -3.96 -15.99
CA VAL A 21 -8.42 -2.95 -15.82
C VAL A 21 -7.74 -2.72 -17.15
N GLU A 22 -7.82 -1.49 -17.65
CA GLU A 22 -7.29 -1.13 -18.96
C GLU A 22 -6.57 0.22 -18.93
N PHE A 23 -5.78 0.48 -19.97
CA PHE A 23 -5.20 1.80 -20.17
C PHE A 23 -6.24 2.75 -20.77
N GLY A 24 -6.20 4.02 -20.36
CA GLY A 24 -7.01 5.07 -20.97
C GLY A 24 -6.45 6.46 -20.71
N GLU A 25 -7.26 7.47 -21.00
CA GLU A 25 -6.82 8.88 -20.94
C GLU A 25 -6.64 9.37 -19.51
N HIS A 26 -7.54 8.99 -18.60
CA HIS A 26 -7.54 9.44 -17.21
C HIS A 26 -7.63 8.28 -16.22
N ASN A 27 -6.94 8.41 -15.09
CA ASN A 27 -7.10 7.47 -13.97
C ASN A 27 -8.56 7.49 -13.50
N ASP A 28 -9.30 6.39 -13.61
CA ASP A 28 -10.70 6.31 -13.21
C ASP A 28 -11.05 4.96 -12.60
N ILE A 29 -12.08 4.97 -11.75
CA ILE A 29 -12.69 3.76 -11.20
C ILE A 29 -14.19 3.94 -11.12
N THR A 30 -14.91 2.87 -11.41
CA THR A 30 -16.36 2.83 -11.36
C THR A 30 -16.84 1.79 -10.35
N VAL A 31 -18.07 1.97 -9.86
CA VAL A 31 -18.66 1.06 -8.86
C VAL A 31 -19.01 -0.31 -9.45
N ASP A 32 -19.13 -0.41 -10.77
CA ASP A 32 -19.42 -1.67 -11.49
C ASP A 32 -18.16 -2.48 -11.83
N GLY A 33 -16.98 -2.04 -11.39
CA GLY A 33 -15.76 -2.85 -11.45
C GLY A 33 -14.81 -2.53 -12.60
N HIS A 34 -14.94 -1.39 -13.26
CA HIS A 34 -13.99 -0.96 -14.30
C HIS A 34 -12.96 0.01 -13.70
N MET A 35 -11.70 -0.21 -14.02
CA MET A 35 -10.60 0.68 -13.66
C MET A 35 -9.82 1.08 -14.92
N THR A 36 -9.62 2.38 -15.09
CA THR A 36 -8.79 2.94 -16.15
C THR A 36 -7.50 3.47 -15.54
N VAL A 37 -6.37 3.06 -16.10
CA VAL A 37 -5.03 3.52 -15.71
C VAL A 37 -4.47 4.43 -16.78
N SER A 38 -4.00 5.60 -16.38
CA SER A 38 -3.40 6.61 -17.25
C SER A 38 -1.94 6.89 -16.87
N LYS A 39 -1.16 7.23 -17.90
CA LYS A 39 0.23 7.71 -17.76
C LYS A 39 0.33 9.24 -17.77
N GLU A 40 -0.79 9.96 -17.88
CA GLU A 40 -0.79 11.41 -18.10
C GLU A 40 -0.02 12.22 -17.04
N MET A 41 -0.02 11.75 -15.79
CA MET A 41 0.60 12.47 -14.68
C MET A 41 2.07 12.10 -14.44
N LEU A 42 2.63 11.12 -15.17
CA LEU A 42 3.97 10.60 -14.87
C LEU A 42 5.06 11.65 -15.01
N ASP A 43 5.01 12.47 -16.05
CA ASP A 43 6.01 13.53 -16.27
C ASP A 43 5.95 14.59 -15.16
N GLU A 44 4.75 14.91 -14.67
CA GLU A 44 4.57 15.83 -13.53
C GLU A 44 5.15 15.24 -12.24
N LEU A 45 4.90 13.95 -11.98
CA LEU A 45 5.43 13.25 -10.81
C LEU A 45 6.96 13.22 -10.82
N VAL A 46 7.58 12.92 -11.98
CA VAL A 46 9.04 12.94 -12.15
C VAL A 46 9.58 14.36 -11.89
N ALA A 47 8.94 15.39 -12.43
CA ALA A 47 9.40 16.77 -12.27
C ALA A 47 9.34 17.30 -10.82
N LYS A 48 8.54 16.68 -9.93
CA LYS A 48 8.41 17.07 -8.52
C LYS A 48 9.50 16.50 -7.61
N GLU A 49 10.16 15.42 -8.00
CA GLU A 49 11.12 14.71 -7.14
C GLU A 49 12.51 14.63 -7.78
N GLU A 50 13.48 15.32 -7.17
CA GLU A 50 14.86 15.39 -7.69
C GLU A 50 15.61 14.04 -7.72
N HIS A 51 15.10 13.02 -7.04
CA HIS A 51 15.72 11.69 -6.97
C HIS A 51 15.14 10.71 -8.00
N ILE A 52 14.18 11.13 -8.83
CA ILE A 52 13.50 10.28 -9.80
C ILE A 52 13.86 10.74 -11.21
N GLU A 53 14.35 9.81 -12.01
CA GLU A 53 14.72 10.04 -13.42
C GLU A 53 13.60 9.65 -14.37
N LYS A 54 12.85 8.59 -14.02
CA LYS A 54 11.77 8.08 -14.85
C LYS A 54 10.77 7.28 -14.03
N ILE A 55 9.52 7.33 -14.44
CA ILE A 55 8.47 6.41 -13.99
C ILE A 55 7.86 5.73 -15.23
N ASP A 56 7.60 4.44 -15.16
CA ASP A 56 6.76 3.73 -16.12
C ASP A 56 5.64 2.96 -15.41
N ILE A 57 4.53 2.75 -16.13
CA ILE A 57 3.40 1.96 -15.64
C ILE A 57 3.08 0.84 -16.63
N GLN A 58 2.85 -0.35 -16.09
CA GLN A 58 2.33 -1.50 -16.83
C GLN A 58 1.13 -2.10 -16.12
N ILE A 59 0.15 -2.58 -16.89
CA ILE A 59 -0.93 -3.42 -16.36
C ILE A 59 -0.52 -4.87 -16.61
N ILE A 60 -0.31 -5.62 -15.53
CA ILE A 60 -0.06 -7.05 -15.56
C ILE A 60 -1.42 -7.72 -15.31
N LYS A 61 -1.86 -8.49 -16.31
CA LYS A 61 -3.13 -9.21 -16.23
C LYS A 61 -3.00 -10.48 -15.38
N PRO A 62 -4.10 -11.00 -14.83
CA PRO A 62 -4.10 -12.29 -14.16
C PRO A 62 -3.41 -13.39 -14.98
N GLY A 63 -2.46 -14.09 -14.36
CA GLY A 63 -1.67 -15.15 -14.98
C GLY A 63 -0.48 -14.69 -15.83
N ASP A 64 -0.33 -13.40 -16.09
CA ASP A 64 0.70 -12.82 -16.97
C ASP A 64 2.00 -12.49 -16.22
N HIS A 65 2.41 -13.36 -15.29
CA HIS A 65 3.54 -13.12 -14.38
C HIS A 65 4.90 -13.59 -14.92
N ASP A 66 4.95 -14.31 -16.05
CA ASP A 66 6.20 -14.78 -16.66
C ASP A 66 6.90 -13.64 -17.43
N ARG A 67 7.48 -12.72 -16.66
CA ARG A 67 8.09 -11.47 -17.15
C ARG A 67 9.16 -10.98 -16.20
N TRP A 68 10.08 -10.17 -16.73
CA TRP A 68 11.10 -9.55 -15.90
C TRP A 68 10.52 -8.39 -15.07
N THR A 69 10.99 -8.23 -13.83
CA THR A 69 10.67 -7.12 -12.94
C THR A 69 11.93 -6.63 -12.21
N ASN A 70 11.97 -5.34 -11.88
CA ASN A 70 12.92 -4.77 -10.93
C ASN A 70 12.58 -5.24 -9.51
N THR A 71 13.46 -4.96 -8.55
CA THR A 71 13.17 -5.24 -7.13
C THR A 71 11.83 -4.61 -6.73
N ILE A 72 10.93 -5.47 -6.27
CA ILE A 72 9.66 -5.13 -5.64
C ILE A 72 9.96 -4.50 -4.29
N MET A 73 9.56 -3.24 -4.14
CA MET A 73 9.68 -2.47 -2.91
C MET A 73 8.41 -2.55 -2.06
N ASP A 74 7.24 -2.67 -2.70
CA ASP A 74 5.97 -2.79 -1.98
C ASP A 74 4.86 -3.36 -2.86
N ILE A 75 3.87 -3.98 -2.22
CA ILE A 75 2.57 -4.35 -2.81
C ILE A 75 1.50 -3.57 -2.05
N ILE A 76 0.97 -2.53 -2.71
CA ILE A 76 0.18 -1.50 -2.06
C ILE A 76 -1.30 -1.71 -2.41
N PRO A 77 -2.18 -1.87 -1.41
CA PRO A 77 -3.61 -1.87 -1.63
C PRO A 77 -4.12 -0.45 -1.90
N ILE A 78 -5.13 -0.31 -2.75
CA ILE A 78 -5.79 0.98 -2.99
C ILE A 78 -6.94 1.12 -1.99
N SER A 79 -6.69 1.85 -0.90
CA SER A 79 -7.65 2.03 0.20
C SER A 79 -7.74 3.48 0.63
N THR A 80 -8.91 3.91 1.11
CA THR A 80 -9.13 5.27 1.60
C THR A 80 -10.04 5.34 2.83
N LYS A 81 -9.74 6.26 3.74
CA LYS A 81 -10.62 6.62 4.86
C LYS A 81 -11.76 7.51 4.38
N VAL A 82 -12.98 7.02 4.60
CA VAL A 82 -14.21 7.76 4.32
C VAL A 82 -14.73 8.49 5.55
N LEU A 83 -14.60 7.85 6.72
CA LEU A 83 -15.04 8.40 8.00
C LEU A 83 -14.16 7.89 9.13
N GLY A 84 -13.84 8.77 10.09
CA GLY A 84 -13.04 8.44 11.26
C GLY A 84 -11.54 8.47 10.99
N LYS A 85 -10.77 7.83 11.86
CA LYS A 85 -9.31 7.72 11.78
C LYS A 85 -8.91 6.26 11.53
N LEU A 86 -7.63 5.99 11.26
CA LEU A 86 -7.16 4.62 11.15
C LEU A 86 -7.54 3.81 12.40
N GLY A 87 -8.20 2.67 12.19
CA GLY A 87 -8.68 1.77 13.24
C GLY A 87 -10.13 2.00 13.71
N GLU A 88 -10.83 3.00 13.17
CA GLU A 88 -12.25 3.22 13.46
C GLU A 88 -13.00 3.88 12.30
N GLY A 89 -14.33 3.86 12.34
CA GLY A 89 -15.17 4.45 11.31
C GLY A 89 -15.25 3.59 10.06
N ILE A 90 -15.11 4.20 8.87
CA ILE A 90 -15.36 3.56 7.58
C ILE A 90 -14.14 3.71 6.66
N THR A 91 -13.73 2.59 6.08
CA THR A 91 -12.67 2.49 5.08
C THR A 91 -13.25 1.86 3.83
N HIS A 92 -12.98 2.47 2.67
CA HIS A 92 -13.21 1.84 1.38
C HIS A 92 -11.91 1.26 0.85
N THR A 93 -11.97 0.10 0.22
CA THR A 93 -10.80 -0.57 -0.36
C THR A 93 -11.15 -1.17 -1.71
N ILE A 94 -10.19 -1.20 -2.62
CA ILE A 94 -10.29 -1.93 -3.88
C ILE A 94 -9.83 -3.37 -3.67
N THR A 95 -10.54 -4.31 -4.27
CA THR A 95 -10.07 -5.69 -4.49
C THR A 95 -10.01 -5.97 -5.99
N GLY A 96 -9.33 -7.04 -6.41
CA GLY A 96 -9.13 -7.32 -7.84
C GLY A 96 -7.91 -6.61 -8.45
N VAL A 97 -7.30 -5.64 -7.76
CA VAL A 97 -6.14 -4.88 -8.23
C VAL A 97 -5.22 -4.52 -7.08
N TYR A 98 -3.91 -4.65 -7.30
CA TYR A 98 -2.86 -4.12 -6.44
C TYR A 98 -1.91 -3.22 -7.23
N VAL A 99 -1.27 -2.26 -6.55
CA VAL A 99 -0.15 -1.51 -7.11
C VAL A 99 1.14 -2.15 -6.64
N MET A 100 2.01 -2.54 -7.56
CA MET A 100 3.34 -3.06 -7.25
C MET A 100 4.36 -1.97 -7.54
N LEU A 101 5.02 -1.49 -6.49
CA LEU A 101 6.09 -0.50 -6.62
C LEU A 101 7.43 -1.21 -6.79
N THR A 102 8.14 -0.87 -7.86
CA THR A 102 9.49 -1.41 -8.14
C THR A 102 10.50 -0.28 -8.30
N GLY A 103 11.78 -0.57 -8.03
CA GLY A 103 12.82 0.46 -8.01
C GLY A 103 14.21 -0.01 -8.44
N VAL A 104 14.84 0.77 -9.31
CA VAL A 104 16.23 0.62 -9.76
C VAL A 104 16.85 1.99 -10.01
N ASP A 105 18.16 2.16 -9.84
CA ASP A 105 18.83 3.40 -10.25
C ASP A 105 19.27 3.38 -11.73
N VAL A 106 19.67 4.53 -12.27
CA VAL A 106 20.18 4.66 -13.66
C VAL A 106 21.43 3.82 -13.96
N ASN A 107 22.14 3.32 -12.95
CA ASN A 107 23.28 2.43 -13.12
C ASN A 107 22.88 0.94 -13.09
N GLY A 108 21.58 0.64 -12.95
CA GLY A 108 21.06 -0.71 -12.80
C GLY A 108 21.15 -1.27 -11.39
N LYS A 109 21.50 -0.46 -10.39
CA LYS A 109 21.56 -0.89 -8.98
C LYS A 109 20.14 -0.93 -8.41
N GLN A 110 19.72 -2.12 -8.04
CA GLN A 110 18.37 -2.41 -7.55
C GLN A 110 18.14 -1.85 -6.13
N CYS A 111 16.89 -1.49 -5.82
CA CYS A 111 16.50 -0.99 -4.50
C CYS A 111 16.32 -2.13 -3.47
N HIS A 112 17.40 -2.85 -3.17
CA HIS A 112 17.45 -3.82 -2.06
C HIS A 112 18.72 -3.68 -1.20
N GLU A 113 18.62 -4.12 0.05
CA GLU A 113 19.74 -4.24 0.99
C GLU A 113 20.16 -5.73 1.13
N PHE A 114 19.21 -6.60 1.51
CA PHE A 114 19.41 -8.05 1.57
C PHE A 114 18.25 -8.76 0.87
N GLY A 115 18.58 -9.64 -0.09
CA GLY A 115 17.59 -10.36 -0.87
C GLY A 115 16.90 -9.43 -1.86
N SER A 116 17.41 -9.38 -3.09
CA SER A 116 16.65 -8.78 -4.18
C SER A 116 15.45 -9.64 -4.57
N SER A 117 14.45 -8.98 -5.15
CA SER A 117 13.35 -9.60 -5.87
C SER A 117 13.36 -9.25 -7.37
N GLU A 118 14.50 -8.79 -7.92
CA GLU A 118 14.61 -8.56 -9.36
C GLU A 118 14.73 -9.91 -10.11
N GLY A 119 14.23 -9.96 -11.34
CA GLY A 119 14.21 -11.19 -12.13
C GLY A 119 12.81 -11.55 -12.61
N ASN A 120 12.53 -12.84 -12.76
CA ASN A 120 11.23 -13.27 -13.27
C ASN A 120 10.16 -13.15 -12.18
N LEU A 121 9.16 -12.29 -12.39
CA LEU A 121 8.11 -11.99 -11.42
C LEU A 121 7.37 -13.25 -10.95
N LYS A 122 7.17 -14.24 -11.83
CA LYS A 122 6.54 -15.53 -11.49
C LYS A 122 7.28 -16.28 -10.38
N ASP A 123 8.60 -16.14 -10.31
CA ASP A 123 9.44 -16.81 -9.32
C ASP A 123 9.63 -15.95 -8.05
N GLN A 124 9.47 -14.63 -8.19
CA GLN A 124 9.73 -13.66 -7.11
C GLN A 124 8.46 -13.32 -6.29
N LEU A 125 7.28 -13.29 -6.91
CA LEU A 125 6.03 -12.94 -6.26
C LEU A 125 5.23 -14.18 -5.84
N TYR A 126 5.00 -14.32 -4.53
CA TYR A 126 4.12 -15.34 -3.98
C TYR A 126 2.67 -14.84 -3.92
N LEU A 127 1.83 -15.34 -4.81
CA LEU A 127 0.40 -15.03 -4.87
C LEU A 127 -0.39 -15.67 -3.71
N ASN A 128 -1.62 -15.19 -3.51
CA ASN A 128 -2.61 -15.71 -2.57
C ASN A 128 -2.16 -15.74 -1.10
N ARG A 129 -1.37 -14.75 -0.68
CA ARG A 129 -1.00 -14.54 0.73
C ARG A 129 -1.61 -13.24 1.25
N ALA A 130 -1.72 -13.13 2.57
CA ALA A 130 -2.15 -11.87 3.17
C ALA A 130 -1.20 -10.74 2.76
N GLY A 131 -1.73 -9.75 2.03
CA GLY A 131 -0.96 -8.62 1.52
C GLY A 131 -0.33 -8.84 0.14
N THR A 132 -0.57 -9.97 -0.54
CA THR A 132 -0.13 -10.17 -1.93
C THR A 132 -1.31 -10.39 -2.87
N PRO A 133 -1.16 -10.16 -4.19
CA PRO A 133 -2.24 -10.35 -5.15
C PRO A 133 -2.66 -11.81 -5.22
N GLY A 134 -3.95 -12.06 -5.45
CA GLY A 134 -4.49 -13.36 -5.78
C GLY A 134 -4.26 -13.75 -7.24
N ASP A 135 -4.55 -15.01 -7.58
CA ASP A 135 -4.36 -15.52 -8.96
C ASP A 135 -5.16 -14.77 -10.03
N ASN A 136 -6.28 -14.16 -9.62
CA ASN A 136 -7.21 -13.45 -10.50
C ASN A 136 -7.10 -11.91 -10.39
N ASP A 137 -6.12 -11.41 -9.63
CA ASP A 137 -5.96 -9.97 -9.44
C ASP A 137 -5.06 -9.38 -10.54
N TYR A 138 -5.38 -8.16 -10.96
CA TYR A 138 -4.50 -7.35 -11.78
C TYR A 138 -3.40 -6.72 -10.92
N ILE A 139 -2.24 -6.46 -11.52
CA ILE A 139 -1.18 -5.68 -10.90
C ILE A 139 -0.89 -4.46 -11.75
N ILE A 140 -1.00 -3.27 -11.16
CA ILE A 140 -0.47 -2.04 -11.73
C ILE A 140 1.00 -1.97 -11.31
N SER A 141 1.89 -2.37 -12.20
CA SER A 141 3.34 -2.25 -11.99
C SER A 141 3.73 -0.79 -12.15
N PHE A 142 4.13 -0.15 -11.06
CA PHE A 142 4.63 1.22 -11.01
C PHE A 142 6.15 1.17 -10.84
N ASP A 143 6.88 1.31 -11.95
CA ASP A 143 8.32 1.11 -12.02
C ASP A 143 9.07 2.45 -11.98
N VAL A 144 9.94 2.61 -10.97
CA VAL A 144 10.68 3.85 -10.74
C VAL A 144 12.15 3.65 -11.07
N THR A 145 12.66 4.47 -11.98
CA THR A 145 14.10 4.65 -12.19
C THR A 145 14.58 5.85 -11.38
N LEU A 146 15.45 5.59 -10.40
CA LEU A 146 16.03 6.59 -9.51
C LEU A 146 17.33 7.17 -10.07
N ALA A 147 17.68 8.37 -9.62
CA ALA A 147 18.97 8.98 -9.88
C ALA A 147 20.14 8.12 -9.36
N ALA A 148 21.33 8.31 -9.92
CA ALA A 148 22.50 7.49 -9.64
C ALA A 148 22.79 7.36 -8.14
N GLY A 149 22.83 6.12 -7.62
CA GLY A 149 23.09 5.83 -6.21
C GLY A 149 21.89 6.01 -5.28
N MET A 150 20.79 6.61 -5.73
CA MET A 150 19.63 6.91 -4.88
C MET A 150 18.81 5.66 -4.52
N GLY A 151 18.99 4.53 -5.21
CA GLY A 151 18.38 3.25 -4.83
C GLY A 151 18.92 2.64 -3.53
N GLN A 152 19.84 3.31 -2.84
CA GLN A 152 20.49 2.83 -1.61
C GLN A 152 20.55 3.90 -0.52
N GLU A 153 19.99 5.06 -0.80
CA GLU A 153 19.97 6.22 0.08
C GLU A 153 18.51 6.50 0.41
N ARG A 154 18.17 6.62 1.70
CA ARG A 154 16.78 6.73 2.19
C ARG A 154 15.91 7.71 1.40
N PRO A 155 16.41 8.88 0.96
CA PRO A 155 15.61 9.82 0.16
C PRO A 155 15.06 9.24 -1.15
N GLY A 156 15.78 8.33 -1.82
CA GLY A 156 15.37 7.74 -3.09
C GLY A 156 14.13 6.85 -2.97
N PRO A 157 14.14 5.77 -2.17
CA PRO A 157 12.95 4.97 -1.90
C PRO A 157 11.80 5.79 -1.32
N THR A 158 12.11 6.76 -0.45
CA THR A 158 11.09 7.66 0.09
C THR A 158 10.43 8.51 -1.00
N ALA A 159 11.17 8.97 -2.01
CA ALA A 159 10.61 9.68 -3.15
C ALA A 159 9.76 8.75 -4.03
N ALA A 160 10.22 7.53 -4.32
CA ALA A 160 9.48 6.53 -5.08
C ALA A 160 8.11 6.21 -4.44
N HIS A 161 8.09 6.01 -3.13
CA HIS A 161 6.85 5.80 -2.39
C HIS A 161 5.93 7.03 -2.41
N ARG A 162 6.46 8.25 -2.31
CA ARG A 162 5.68 9.49 -2.38
C ARG A 162 4.96 9.63 -3.72
N VAL A 163 5.66 9.51 -4.84
CA VAL A 163 5.02 9.64 -6.17
C VAL A 163 4.05 8.51 -6.47
N CYS A 164 4.35 7.30 -5.99
CA CYS A 164 3.43 6.17 -6.11
C CYS A 164 2.15 6.41 -5.28
N ASP A 165 2.27 6.96 -4.07
CA ASP A 165 1.13 7.32 -3.23
C ASP A 165 0.29 8.46 -3.83
N GLU A 166 0.92 9.46 -4.46
CA GLU A 166 0.24 10.54 -5.19
C GLU A 166 -0.54 9.99 -6.40
N PHE A 167 0.03 9.05 -7.15
CA PHE A 167 -0.67 8.32 -8.20
C PHE A 167 -1.89 7.56 -7.63
N ILE A 168 -1.71 6.80 -6.55
CA ILE A 168 -2.79 6.06 -5.88
C ILE A 168 -3.88 7.01 -5.35
N GLN A 169 -3.50 8.22 -4.90
CA GLN A 169 -4.42 9.21 -4.37
C GLN A 169 -5.50 9.60 -5.39
N THR A 170 -5.19 9.60 -6.68
CA THR A 170 -6.18 9.86 -7.74
C THR A 170 -7.36 8.89 -7.69
N TYR A 171 -7.12 7.61 -7.39
CA TYR A 171 -8.16 6.61 -7.18
C TYR A 171 -8.84 6.75 -5.82
N ARG A 172 -8.08 7.03 -4.76
CA ARG A 172 -8.65 7.23 -3.41
C ARG A 172 -9.69 8.34 -3.39
N GLU A 173 -9.44 9.46 -4.07
CA GLU A 173 -10.39 10.57 -4.15
C GLU A 173 -11.70 10.23 -4.87
N LYS A 174 -11.67 9.27 -5.81
CA LYS A 174 -12.87 8.74 -6.46
C LYS A 174 -13.56 7.71 -5.58
N LEU A 175 -12.79 6.81 -4.99
CA LEU A 175 -13.26 5.74 -4.11
C LEU A 175 -13.98 6.28 -2.86
N LYS A 176 -13.50 7.40 -2.32
CA LYS A 176 -14.09 8.12 -1.19
C LYS A 176 -15.52 8.59 -1.47
N LYS A 177 -15.86 8.82 -2.74
CA LYS A 177 -17.20 9.26 -3.20
C LYS A 177 -18.16 8.11 -3.48
N PHE A 178 -17.68 6.87 -3.49
CA PHE A 178 -18.55 5.72 -3.74
C PHE A 178 -19.61 5.58 -2.66
N LYS A 179 -20.83 5.19 -3.05
CA LYS A 179 -21.87 4.87 -2.10
C LYS A 179 -21.54 3.52 -1.47
N GLY A 180 -21.19 3.52 -0.18
CA GLY A 180 -20.77 2.31 0.53
C GLY A 180 -21.83 1.20 0.67
N GLU A 181 -23.06 1.38 0.18
CA GLU A 181 -24.07 0.32 0.06
C GLU A 181 -23.89 -0.53 -1.20
N LYS A 182 -23.13 -0.04 -2.19
CA LYS A 182 -22.79 -0.75 -3.42
C LYS A 182 -21.49 -1.55 -3.34
N CYS A 183 -20.92 -1.71 -2.15
CA CYS A 183 -19.71 -2.50 -1.96
C CYS A 183 -19.97 -3.97 -2.28
N THR A 184 -19.00 -4.65 -2.86
CA THR A 184 -19.05 -6.09 -3.14
C THR A 184 -18.86 -6.91 -1.87
N GLU A 185 -18.10 -6.38 -0.90
CA GLU A 185 -17.94 -6.99 0.42
C GLU A 185 -18.01 -5.96 1.54
N ARG A 186 -18.45 -6.41 2.71
CA ARG A 186 -18.54 -5.59 3.93
C ARG A 186 -18.04 -6.39 5.12
N HIS A 187 -17.01 -5.87 5.77
CA HIS A 187 -16.40 -6.44 6.96
C HIS A 187 -16.52 -5.48 8.13
N GLU A 188 -16.81 -6.00 9.31
CA GLU A 188 -17.05 -5.21 10.52
C GLU A 188 -16.24 -5.78 11.68
N TYR A 189 -15.46 -4.91 12.33
CA TYR A 189 -14.53 -5.27 13.38
C TYR A 189 -14.74 -4.38 14.61
N HIS A 190 -14.78 -5.01 15.78
CA HIS A 190 -14.94 -4.33 17.07
C HIS A 190 -13.69 -4.52 17.91
N ASP A 191 -13.18 -3.40 18.45
CA ASP A 191 -12.10 -3.40 19.43
C ASP A 191 -12.70 -3.57 20.83
N ILE A 192 -12.67 -4.81 21.34
CA ILE A 192 -13.38 -5.20 22.56
C ILE A 192 -12.38 -5.42 23.70
N VAL A 193 -12.55 -4.66 24.78
CA VAL A 193 -11.89 -4.92 26.06
C VAL A 193 -12.73 -5.87 26.89
N ARG A 194 -12.06 -6.90 27.42
CA ARG A 194 -12.67 -7.91 28.30
C ARG A 194 -12.01 -7.82 29.69
N PRO A 195 -12.57 -7.01 30.61
CA PRO A 195 -11.99 -6.83 31.94
C PRO A 195 -11.83 -8.18 32.68
N GLY A 196 -10.75 -8.29 33.47
CA GLY A 196 -10.39 -9.50 34.20
C GLY A 196 -9.90 -10.68 33.35
N LYS A 197 -9.84 -10.56 32.01
CA LYS A 197 -9.30 -11.60 31.12
C LYS A 197 -7.83 -11.37 30.78
N LYS A 198 -7.14 -12.44 30.37
CA LYS A 198 -5.75 -12.36 29.89
C LYS A 198 -5.69 -11.49 28.62
N ARG A 199 -4.69 -10.62 28.55
CA ARG A 199 -4.40 -9.81 27.35
C ARG A 199 -3.36 -10.53 26.49
N VAL A 200 -3.58 -10.55 25.18
CA VAL A 200 -2.65 -11.13 24.20
C VAL A 200 -2.05 -9.97 23.41
N LEU A 201 -0.72 -9.95 23.28
CA LEU A 201 0.00 -9.01 22.43
C LEU A 201 0.73 -9.81 21.34
N ILE A 202 0.64 -9.33 20.10
CA ILE A 202 1.45 -9.81 18.99
C ILE A 202 2.59 -8.81 18.80
N VAL A 203 3.83 -9.30 18.85
CA VAL A 203 5.02 -8.48 18.66
C VAL A 203 5.55 -8.71 17.26
N ARG A 204 5.53 -7.67 16.43
CA ARG A 204 6.24 -7.65 15.14
C ARG A 204 7.54 -6.88 15.34
N GLN A 205 8.67 -7.55 15.10
CA GLN A 205 9.96 -6.87 15.02
C GLN A 205 10.14 -6.36 13.59
N VAL A 206 10.59 -5.12 13.48
CA VAL A 206 10.94 -4.48 12.22
C VAL A 206 12.37 -3.99 12.33
N ALA A 207 13.09 -4.01 11.22
CA ALA A 207 14.40 -3.38 11.17
C ALA A 207 14.22 -1.86 11.33
N GLY A 208 15.15 -1.22 12.03
CA GLY A 208 15.14 0.22 12.30
C GLY A 208 16.44 0.90 11.88
N GLN A 209 17.20 0.24 11.01
CA GLN A 209 18.50 0.68 10.52
C GLN A 209 18.64 0.27 9.06
N GLY A 210 19.18 1.18 8.24
CA GLY A 210 19.31 1.00 6.80
C GLY A 210 18.42 1.98 6.05
N ALA A 211 18.90 2.42 4.88
CA ALA A 211 18.19 3.39 4.06
C ALA A 211 16.81 2.88 3.61
N MET A 212 16.65 1.57 3.50
CA MET A 212 15.50 0.93 2.87
C MET A 212 14.57 0.19 3.84
N TYR A 213 15.04 -0.16 5.04
CA TYR A 213 14.22 -0.82 6.06
C TYR A 213 13.38 0.15 6.90
N ASP A 214 12.95 1.26 6.33
CA ASP A 214 12.06 2.18 7.02
C ASP A 214 10.64 1.60 7.08
N THR A 215 9.90 1.96 8.12
CA THR A 215 8.49 1.62 8.27
C THR A 215 7.77 2.87 8.68
N HIS A 216 6.77 3.26 7.90
CA HIS A 216 5.97 4.44 8.18
C HIS A 216 4.69 4.04 8.91
N LEU A 217 4.32 4.87 9.87
CA LEU A 217 3.15 4.69 10.71
C LEU A 217 2.28 5.95 10.69
N PHE A 218 0.97 5.79 10.93
CA PHE A 218 0.04 6.90 11.16
C PHE A 218 -0.18 7.84 9.96
N SER A 219 -0.11 7.33 8.73
CA SER A 219 -0.51 8.07 7.54
C SER A 219 -1.98 8.48 7.59
N ASN A 220 -2.34 9.50 6.79
CA ASN A 220 -3.71 9.98 6.69
C ASN A 220 -4.65 8.95 6.03
N GLU A 221 -4.13 8.24 5.04
CA GLU A 221 -4.82 7.17 4.31
C GLU A 221 -4.26 5.79 4.72
N PRO A 222 -5.05 4.70 4.60
CA PRO A 222 -4.57 3.34 4.86
C PRO A 222 -3.43 2.99 3.91
N SER A 223 -2.31 2.51 4.45
CA SER A 223 -1.07 2.22 3.71
C SER A 223 -0.60 3.42 2.88
N GLY A 224 -0.84 4.65 3.35
CA GLY A 224 -0.42 5.89 2.70
C GLY A 224 1.00 6.34 3.08
N VAL A 225 1.48 7.42 2.46
CA VAL A 225 2.72 8.09 2.83
C VAL A 225 2.43 9.42 3.53
N GLU A 226 1.46 10.19 3.01
CA GLU A 226 1.16 11.52 3.55
C GLU A 226 0.72 11.45 5.03
N GLY A 227 1.30 12.31 5.87
CA GLY A 227 1.07 12.34 7.32
C GLY A 227 1.79 11.22 8.09
N GLY A 228 2.41 10.27 7.38
CA GLY A 228 3.15 9.16 7.95
C GLY A 228 4.39 9.61 8.73
N ARG A 229 4.78 8.78 9.70
CA ARG A 229 5.98 8.97 10.52
C ARG A 229 6.85 7.73 10.43
N SER A 230 8.11 7.95 10.08
CA SER A 230 9.13 6.91 10.12
C SER A 230 9.41 6.44 11.54
N ILE A 231 9.54 5.13 11.74
CA ILE A 231 10.02 4.57 12.99
C ILE A 231 11.46 5.00 13.31
N ILE A 232 12.28 5.26 12.30
CA ILE A 232 13.67 5.70 12.45
C ILE A 232 13.69 7.10 13.06
N ASP A 233 12.88 8.01 12.52
CA ASP A 233 12.76 9.38 13.04
C ASP A 233 12.10 9.41 14.42
N MET A 234 11.30 8.39 14.76
CA MET A 234 10.75 8.17 16.10
C MET A 234 11.73 7.49 17.07
N GLY A 235 12.99 7.30 16.67
CA GLY A 235 14.04 6.71 17.51
C GLY A 235 13.90 5.20 17.74
N ASN A 236 13.22 4.49 16.83
CA ASN A 236 12.96 3.05 16.89
C ASN A 236 12.27 2.60 18.19
N MET A 237 11.49 3.49 18.79
CA MET A 237 10.76 3.20 20.02
C MET A 237 9.61 2.21 19.75
N PRO A 238 9.34 1.26 20.67
CA PRO A 238 8.20 0.36 20.53
C PRO A 238 6.87 1.12 20.44
N ILE A 239 6.10 0.84 19.40
CA ILE A 239 4.79 1.45 19.17
C ILE A 239 3.70 0.42 19.43
N LEU A 240 2.73 0.78 20.28
CA LEU A 240 1.53 -0.02 20.48
C LEU A 240 0.45 0.45 19.51
N ILE A 241 -0.04 -0.46 18.69
CA ILE A 241 -1.19 -0.26 17.81
C ILE A 241 -2.31 -1.24 18.16
N THR A 242 -3.54 -0.83 17.92
CA THR A 242 -4.72 -1.67 18.10
C THR A 242 -4.87 -2.68 16.94
N PRO A 243 -5.59 -3.79 17.14
CA PRO A 243 -5.88 -4.72 16.06
C PRO A 243 -6.61 -4.07 14.88
N ASN A 244 -7.47 -3.08 15.13
CA ASN A 244 -8.18 -2.38 14.07
C ASN A 244 -7.26 -1.40 13.33
N GLU A 245 -6.38 -0.68 14.00
CA GLU A 245 -5.36 0.15 13.34
C GLU A 245 -4.49 -0.69 12.39
N TYR A 246 -4.06 -1.89 12.82
CA TYR A 246 -3.32 -2.81 11.96
C TYR A 246 -4.13 -3.22 10.72
N ARG A 247 -5.40 -3.61 10.89
CA ARG A 247 -6.29 -3.97 9.77
C ARG A 247 -6.57 -2.80 8.82
N ASP A 248 -6.56 -1.59 9.37
CA ASP A 248 -6.85 -0.36 8.65
C ASP A 248 -5.59 0.27 8.04
N GLY A 249 -4.53 -0.52 7.83
CA GLY A 249 -3.35 -0.10 7.09
C GLY A 249 -2.49 0.94 7.79
N ILE A 250 -2.42 0.94 9.12
CA ILE A 250 -1.56 1.90 9.86
C ILE A 250 -0.07 1.75 9.58
N ILE A 251 0.36 0.58 9.10
CA ILE A 251 1.76 0.26 8.79
C ILE A 251 1.95 0.29 7.28
N ARG A 252 2.98 1.02 6.84
CA ARG A 252 3.52 0.90 5.48
C ARG A 252 4.98 0.49 5.54
N SER A 253 5.33 -0.59 4.84
CA SER A 253 6.73 -0.97 4.62
C SER A 253 7.31 -0.08 3.53
N MET A 254 8.56 0.34 3.67
CA MET A 254 9.26 1.11 2.62
C MET A 254 10.18 0.22 1.76
N GLN A 255 10.11 -1.10 1.98
CA GLN A 255 10.77 -2.19 1.25
C GLN A 255 10.07 -3.54 1.56
#